data_AF-A0A843XMY3-F1
#
_entry.id   AF-A0A843XMY3-F1
#
_cell.length_a   1.000
_cell.length_b   1.000
_cell.length_c   1.000
_cell.angle_alpha   90.00
_cell.angle_beta   90.00
_cell.angle_gamma   90.00
#
_symmetry.space_group_name_H-M   'P 1'
#
loop_
_entity.id
_entity.type
_entity.pdbx_description
1 polymer ?
#
loop_
_entity_poly.entity_id
_entity_poly.type
_entity_poly.pdbx_seq_one_letter_code
_entity_poly.pdbx_strand_id
1 'polypeptide(L)'
;MKDLDQKWRSWKYDLRTKFFTPYQKVQQDSLACSDTRVVEDQWKNLVQIWSSEEFKDNIRDIKLTQQSSISSSIASVGDAYEQVMGWDRTGRIRGIGTGPTPKSLWGSRSEQKLRQDNESLKEKIDALEERMKKIESRGNNK
;
A
#
# COMPACT_ATOMS: atom_id res chain seq x y z
N MET A 1 -0.51 6.02 -21.67
CA MET A 1 0.92 6.13 -21.34
C MET A 1 1.21 6.50 -19.87
N LYS A 2 0.32 7.20 -19.14
CA LYS A 2 0.51 7.56 -17.73
C LYS A 2 0.69 6.36 -16.76
N ASP A 3 0.18 5.19 -17.14
CA ASP A 3 0.26 3.98 -16.29
C ASP A 3 1.66 3.40 -16.14
N LEU A 4 2.54 3.60 -17.12
CA LEU A 4 3.89 3.02 -17.08
C LEU A 4 4.76 3.74 -16.05
N ASP A 5 4.67 5.07 -16.03
CA ASP A 5 5.43 5.93 -15.11
C ASP A 5 4.98 5.72 -13.66
N GLN A 6 3.67 5.55 -13.44
CA GLN A 6 3.12 5.21 -12.13
C GLN A 6 3.62 3.85 -11.64
N LYS A 7 3.60 2.82 -12.51
CA LYS A 7 4.11 1.49 -12.16
C LYS A 7 5.60 1.52 -11.81
N TRP A 8 6.39 2.29 -12.55
CA TRP A 8 7.82 2.47 -12.28
C TRP A 8 8.08 3.13 -10.93
N ARG A 9 7.33 4.19 -10.60
CA ARG A 9 7.40 4.87 -9.30
C ARG A 9 7.00 3.94 -8.15
N SER A 10 5.91 3.18 -8.30
CA SER A 10 5.49 2.18 -7.31
C SER A 10 6.54 1.09 -7.12
N TRP A 11 7.13 0.58 -8.21
CA TRP A 11 8.18 -0.42 -8.14
C TRP A 11 9.43 0.09 -7.41
N LYS A 12 9.88 1.32 -7.69
CA LYS A 12 10.99 1.95 -6.96
C LYS A 12 10.69 2.13 -5.47
N TYR A 13 9.45 2.47 -5.14
CA TYR A 13 8.99 2.56 -3.76
C TYR A 13 9.04 1.20 -3.05
N ASP A 14 8.52 0.15 -3.68
CA ASP A 14 8.55 -1.21 -3.14
C ASP A 14 9.99 -1.71 -2.93
N LEU A 15 10.86 -1.45 -3.90
CA LEU A 15 12.27 -1.80 -3.86
C LEU A 15 12.97 -1.12 -2.68
N ARG A 16 12.81 0.20 -2.53
CA ARG A 16 13.36 0.96 -1.41
C ARG A 16 12.82 0.46 -0.07
N THR A 17 11.53 0.19 0.02
CA THR A 17 10.88 -0.24 1.27
C THR A 17 11.38 -1.60 1.73
N LYS A 18 11.63 -2.53 0.80
CA LYS A 18 12.09 -3.89 1.13
C LYS A 18 13.57 -3.96 1.45
N PHE A 19 14.41 -3.24 0.70
CA PHE A 19 15.86 -3.45 0.73
C PHE A 19 16.66 -2.28 1.30
N PHE A 20 16.09 -1.08 1.40
CA PHE A 20 16.80 0.11 1.90
C PHE A 20 16.29 0.57 3.27
N THR A 21 14.98 0.74 3.45
CA THR A 21 14.40 1.29 4.69
C THR A 21 14.75 0.49 5.96
N PRO A 22 14.74 -0.87 5.96
CA PRO A 22 15.07 -1.65 7.16
C PRO A 22 16.53 -1.51 7.59
N TYR A 23 17.43 -1.30 6.63
CA TYR A 23 18.88 -1.26 6.84
C TYR A 23 19.43 0.18 6.88
N GLN A 24 18.59 1.19 6.70
CA GLN A 24 18.99 2.60 6.69
C GLN A 24 19.75 3.04 7.96
N LYS A 25 19.50 2.38 9.11
CA LYS A 25 20.18 2.65 10.39
C LYS A 25 21.45 1.82 10.60
N VAL A 26 21.61 0.72 9.87
CA VAL A 26 22.75 -0.21 9.97
C VAL A 26 23.59 -0.01 8.72
N GLN A 27 24.55 0.91 8.77
CA GLN A 27 25.26 1.48 7.62
C GLN A 27 25.96 0.46 6.70
N GLN A 28 26.16 -0.79 7.13
CA GLN A 28 27.11 -1.72 6.49
C GLN A 28 26.44 -2.86 5.68
N ASP A 29 25.18 -3.22 5.97
CA ASP A 29 24.51 -4.37 5.34
C ASP A 29 23.58 -3.99 4.15
N SER A 30 23.40 -2.69 3.87
CA SER A 30 22.46 -2.19 2.87
C SER A 30 22.93 -2.33 1.40
N LEU A 31 24.12 -2.90 1.16
CA LEU A 31 24.77 -2.90 -0.16
C LEU A 31 24.32 -4.04 -1.08
N ALA A 32 23.67 -5.08 -0.56
CA ALA A 32 23.22 -6.21 -1.36
C ALA A 32 21.73 -6.09 -1.70
N CYS A 33 21.39 -5.63 -2.90
CA CYS A 33 20.06 -5.84 -3.45
C CYS A 33 19.86 -7.34 -3.72
N SER A 34 18.87 -7.97 -3.12
CA SER A 34 18.54 -9.38 -3.41
C SER A 34 17.71 -9.55 -4.69
N ASP A 35 17.40 -8.47 -5.42
CA ASP A 35 16.58 -8.52 -6.63
C ASP A 35 17.44 -8.72 -7.88
N THR A 36 17.27 -9.86 -8.53
CA THR A 36 18.00 -10.26 -9.75
C THR A 36 17.82 -9.31 -10.93
N ARG A 37 16.80 -8.44 -10.89
CA ARG A 37 16.51 -7.47 -11.95
C ARG A 37 17.30 -6.17 -11.81
N VAL A 38 17.98 -5.96 -10.69
CA VAL A 38 18.72 -4.73 -10.40
C VAL A 38 20.20 -5.02 -10.42
N VAL A 39 20.92 -4.38 -11.35
CA VAL A 39 22.38 -4.49 -11.44
C VAL A 39 23.01 -3.81 -10.22
N GLU A 40 24.09 -4.38 -9.69
CA GLU A 40 24.75 -3.93 -8.46
C GLU A 40 25.15 -2.44 -8.51
N ASP A 41 25.68 -1.97 -9.64
CA ASP A 41 26.07 -0.55 -9.80
C ASP A 41 24.86 0.40 -9.82
N GLN A 42 23.73 -0.05 -10.38
CA GLN A 42 22.49 0.70 -10.33
C GLN A 42 21.94 0.76 -8.91
N TRP A 43 22.09 -0.33 -8.14
CA TRP A 43 21.73 -0.34 -6.73
C TRP A 43 22.57 0.63 -5.90
N LYS A 44 23.91 0.63 -6.09
CA LYS A 44 24.81 1.59 -5.43
C LYS A 44 24.38 3.04 -5.67
N ASN A 45 24.06 3.38 -6.92
CA ASN A 45 23.58 4.71 -7.28
C ASN A 45 22.26 5.06 -6.57
N LEU A 46 21.30 4.14 -6.54
CA LEU A 46 20.01 4.33 -5.85
C LEU A 46 20.19 4.51 -4.33
N VAL A 47 21.02 3.69 -3.70
CA VAL A 47 21.35 3.81 -2.27
C VAL A 47 21.98 5.17 -1.99
N GLN A 48 22.92 5.61 -2.82
CA GLN A 48 23.54 6.93 -2.71
C GLN A 48 22.48 8.04 -2.80
N ILE A 49 21.61 8.02 -3.82
CA ILE A 49 20.51 8.98 -3.97
C ILE A 49 19.60 8.97 -2.73
N TRP A 50 19.18 7.81 -2.24
CA TRP A 50 18.26 7.72 -1.10
C TRP A 50 18.91 8.08 0.24
N SER A 51 20.23 7.96 0.34
CA SER A 51 21.03 8.34 1.50
C SER A 51 21.36 9.84 1.53
N SER A 52 21.31 10.52 0.37
CA SER A 52 21.54 11.96 0.23
C SER A 52 20.56 12.77 1.08
N GLU A 53 21.04 13.85 1.69
CA GLU A 53 20.20 14.73 2.50
C GLU A 53 19.18 15.48 1.63
N GLU A 54 19.55 15.85 0.41
CA GLU A 54 18.64 16.49 -0.54
C GLU A 54 17.40 15.63 -0.81
N PHE A 55 17.58 14.33 -0.94
CA PHE A 55 16.46 13.42 -1.16
C PHE A 55 15.60 13.26 0.10
N LYS A 56 16.22 13.27 1.29
CA LYS A 56 15.47 13.25 2.55
C LYS A 56 14.66 14.54 2.73
N ASP A 57 15.23 15.69 2.43
CA ASP A 57 14.57 17.00 2.49
C ASP A 57 13.40 17.08 1.52
N ASN A 58 13.60 16.70 0.25
CA ASN A 58 12.52 16.64 -0.72
C ASN A 58 11.35 15.75 -0.26
N ILE A 59 11.64 14.61 0.38
CA ILE A 59 10.60 13.73 0.94
C ILE A 59 9.91 14.36 2.16
N ARG A 60 10.64 15.10 3.00
CA ARG A 60 10.06 15.87 4.13
C ARG A 60 9.11 16.94 3.60
N ASP A 61 9.52 17.71 2.60
CA ASP A 61 8.73 18.78 2.00
C ASP A 61 7.46 18.25 1.34
N ILE A 62 7.56 17.18 0.55
CA ILE A 62 6.39 16.53 -0.07
C ILE A 62 5.38 16.03 0.98
N LYS A 63 5.85 15.59 2.16
CA LYS A 63 4.97 15.20 3.27
C LYS A 63 4.30 16.41 3.90
N LEU A 64 5.03 17.51 4.11
CA LEU A 64 4.51 18.77 4.66
C LEU A 64 3.46 19.40 3.73
N THR A 65 3.70 19.41 2.42
CA THR A 65 2.76 19.96 1.42
C THR A 65 1.47 19.14 1.31
N GLN A 66 1.54 17.81 1.45
CA GLN A 66 0.34 16.96 1.50
C GLN A 66 -0.48 17.18 2.78
N GLN A 67 0.18 17.51 3.90
CA GLN A 67 -0.51 17.86 5.14
C GLN A 67 -1.17 19.25 5.06
N SER A 68 -0.53 20.23 4.43
CA SER A 68 -1.07 21.60 4.31
C SER A 68 -2.27 21.70 3.37
N SER A 69 -2.33 20.88 2.31
CA SER A 69 -3.47 20.82 1.39
C SER A 69 -4.74 20.16 1.97
N ILE A 70 -4.61 19.45 3.10
CA ILE A 70 -5.75 18.94 3.90
C ILE A 70 -6.10 19.92 5.06
N SER A 71 -5.15 20.80 5.43
CA SER A 71 -5.23 21.69 6.59
C SER A 71 -6.22 22.85 6.45
N SER A 72 -6.74 23.16 5.26
CA SER A 72 -7.68 24.28 5.10
C SER A 72 -9.14 23.93 5.45
N SER A 73 -9.44 22.68 5.83
CA SER A 73 -10.83 22.26 6.05
C SER A 73 -11.09 21.40 7.29
N ILE A 74 -10.08 20.90 7.99
CA ILE A 74 -10.20 20.14 9.25
C ILE A 74 -9.13 20.66 10.21
N ALA A 75 -9.52 20.84 11.49
CA ALA A 75 -8.67 21.26 12.61
C ALA A 75 -7.21 20.82 12.43
N SER A 76 -6.31 21.79 12.27
CA SER A 76 -4.91 21.57 11.93
C SER A 76 -4.20 20.70 12.97
N VAL A 77 -3.28 19.85 12.52
CA VAL A 77 -2.34 19.13 13.39
C VAL A 77 -1.60 20.15 14.26
N GLY A 78 -1.64 19.95 15.58
CA GLY A 78 -1.04 20.85 16.58
C GLY A 78 -1.94 21.98 17.09
N ASP A 79 -3.26 21.91 16.88
CA ASP A 79 -4.18 22.86 17.50
C ASP A 79 -4.21 22.75 19.05
N ALA A 80 -4.80 23.75 19.71
CA ALA A 80 -4.91 23.78 21.17
C ALA A 80 -5.63 22.55 21.76
N TYR A 81 -6.47 21.88 20.97
CA TYR A 81 -7.21 20.70 21.42
C TYR A 81 -6.31 19.45 21.38
N GLU A 82 -5.39 19.32 20.43
CA GLU A 82 -4.43 18.21 20.35
C GLU A 82 -3.45 18.21 21.51
N GLN A 83 -3.03 19.39 21.96
CA GLN A 83 -2.15 19.51 23.13
C GLN A 83 -2.82 18.99 24.42
N VAL A 84 -4.14 19.17 24.55
CA VAL A 84 -4.89 18.80 25.77
C VAL A 84 -5.41 17.37 25.70
N MET A 85 -5.92 16.94 24.54
CA MET A 85 -6.63 15.66 24.40
C MET A 85 -5.84 14.57 23.65
N GLY A 86 -4.69 14.92 23.07
CA GLY A 86 -3.85 14.03 22.27
C GLY A 86 -4.32 13.83 20.82
N TRP A 87 -3.54 13.04 20.08
CA TRP A 87 -3.81 12.67 18.69
C TRP A 87 -5.11 11.89 18.54
N ASP A 88 -5.88 12.23 17.51
CA ASP A 88 -7.07 11.45 17.19
C ASP A 88 -6.69 10.07 16.62
N ARG A 89 -7.50 9.05 16.92
CA ARG A 89 -7.26 7.69 16.43
C ARG A 89 -7.72 7.57 14.97
N THR A 90 -7.04 6.76 14.19
CA THR A 90 -7.40 6.52 12.78
C THR A 90 -8.87 6.15 12.62
N GLY A 91 -9.61 6.94 11.82
CA GLY A 91 -11.04 6.72 11.54
C GLY A 91 -12.00 7.37 12.55
N ARG A 92 -11.48 8.22 13.43
CA ARG A 92 -12.27 9.03 14.35
C ARG A 92 -12.08 10.51 13.98
N ILE A 93 -13.17 11.29 14.06
CA ILE A 93 -13.16 12.73 13.82
C ILE A 93 -13.49 13.42 15.14
N ARG A 94 -12.60 14.31 15.55
CA ARG A 94 -12.71 15.15 16.75
C ARG A 94 -14.04 15.90 16.80
N GLY A 95 -14.67 15.92 17.98
CA GLY A 95 -15.95 16.62 18.23
C GLY A 95 -17.22 15.89 17.78
N ILE A 96 -17.12 14.82 16.98
CA ILE A 96 -18.28 14.07 16.45
C ILE A 96 -18.69 12.89 17.36
N GLY A 97 -18.02 12.70 18.51
CA GLY A 97 -18.29 11.60 19.45
C GLY A 97 -17.84 10.22 18.92
N THR A 98 -18.14 9.15 19.66
CA THR A 98 -17.91 7.76 19.23
C THR A 98 -18.92 7.33 18.17
N GLY A 99 -18.86 7.93 16.98
CA GLY A 99 -19.62 7.45 15.82
C GLY A 99 -19.07 6.12 15.30
N PRO A 100 -19.88 5.32 14.59
CA PRO A 100 -19.39 4.11 13.94
C PRO A 100 -18.26 4.45 12.96
N THR A 101 -17.08 3.84 13.15
CA THR A 101 -15.95 4.03 12.25
C THR A 101 -16.28 3.46 10.87
N PRO A 102 -15.93 4.11 9.75
CA PRO A 102 -16.18 3.56 8.41
C PRO A 102 -15.67 2.12 8.22
N LYS A 103 -14.53 1.77 8.84
CA LYS A 103 -13.99 0.40 8.88
C LYS A 103 -14.93 -0.61 9.59
N SER A 104 -15.70 -0.16 10.58
CA SER A 104 -16.71 -0.98 11.28
C SER A 104 -17.96 -1.21 10.44
N LEU A 105 -18.31 -0.29 9.54
CA LEU A 105 -19.51 -0.39 8.70
C LEU A 105 -19.21 -1.11 7.37
N TRP A 106 -18.09 -0.77 6.74
CA TRP A 106 -17.77 -1.20 5.38
C TRP A 106 -16.55 -2.14 5.29
N GLY A 107 -15.94 -2.49 6.42
CA GLY A 107 -14.70 -3.28 6.43
C GLY A 107 -13.51 -2.51 5.84
N SER A 108 -12.42 -3.22 5.57
CA SER A 108 -11.28 -2.64 4.84
C SER A 108 -11.45 -2.79 3.32
N ARG A 109 -10.90 -1.85 2.53
CA ARG A 109 -10.92 -1.93 1.05
C ARG A 109 -10.33 -3.24 0.52
N SER A 110 -9.30 -3.74 1.20
CA SER A 110 -8.69 -5.05 0.95
C SER A 110 -9.66 -6.21 1.18
N GLU A 111 -10.44 -6.16 2.26
CA GLU A 111 -11.44 -7.19 2.58
C GLU A 111 -12.59 -7.19 1.55
N GLN A 112 -13.03 -6.00 1.10
CA GLN A 112 -14.06 -5.90 0.08
C GLN A 112 -13.60 -6.50 -1.26
N LYS A 113 -12.35 -6.25 -1.65
CA LYS A 113 -11.78 -6.85 -2.87
C LYS A 113 -11.66 -8.36 -2.75
N LEU A 114 -11.20 -8.87 -1.60
CA LEU A 114 -11.14 -10.30 -1.32
C LEU A 114 -12.53 -10.96 -1.41
N ARG A 115 -13.58 -10.29 -0.93
CA ARG A 115 -14.97 -10.79 -1.04
C ARG A 115 -15.40 -10.94 -2.50
N GLN A 116 -15.15 -9.93 -3.33
CA GLN A 116 -15.46 -9.98 -4.77
C GLN A 116 -14.68 -11.07 -5.50
N ASP A 117 -13.38 -11.18 -5.22
CA ASP A 117 -12.53 -12.20 -5.83
C ASP A 117 -13.00 -13.61 -5.42
N ASN A 118 -13.37 -13.81 -4.16
CA ASN A 118 -13.92 -15.08 -3.67
C ASN A 118 -15.26 -15.45 -4.31
N GLU A 119 -16.13 -14.46 -4.56
CA GLU A 119 -17.41 -14.67 -5.22
C GLU A 119 -17.21 -15.11 -6.69
N SER A 120 -16.32 -14.43 -7.42
CA SER A 120 -15.95 -14.82 -8.78
C SER A 120 -15.29 -16.21 -8.84
N LEU A 121 -14.53 -16.60 -7.81
CA LEU A 121 -13.94 -17.93 -7.74
C LEU A 121 -14.98 -19.03 -7.51
N LYS A 122 -15.99 -18.77 -6.68
CA LYS A 122 -17.10 -19.72 -6.47
C LYS A 122 -17.87 -19.99 -7.76
N GLU A 123 -18.23 -18.95 -8.50
CA GLU A 123 -18.91 -19.12 -9.80
C GLU A 123 -18.09 -19.96 -10.79
N LYS A 124 -16.77 -19.79 -10.81
CA LYS A 124 -15.89 -20.58 -11.68
C LYS A 124 -15.81 -22.04 -11.25
N ILE A 125 -15.86 -22.32 -9.95
CA ILE A 125 -15.87 -23.69 -9.42
C ILE A 125 -17.16 -24.38 -9.83
N ASP A 126 -18.32 -23.76 -9.60
CA ASP A 126 -19.62 -24.32 -9.97
C ASP A 126 -19.72 -24.62 -11.48
N ALA A 127 -19.23 -23.69 -12.31
CA ALA A 127 -19.19 -23.87 -13.76
C ALA A 127 -18.25 -25.02 -14.20
N LEU A 128 -17.15 -25.24 -13.49
CA LEU A 128 -16.24 -26.36 -13.76
C LEU A 128 -16.86 -27.69 -13.34
N GLU A 129 -17.53 -27.75 -12.20
CA GLU A 129 -18.23 -28.94 -11.71
C GLU A 129 -19.32 -29.39 -12.70
N GLU A 130 -20.12 -28.46 -13.24
CA GLU A 130 -21.10 -28.78 -14.28
C GLU A 130 -20.45 -29.33 -15.56
N ARG A 131 -19.32 -28.74 -15.98
CA ARG A 131 -18.59 -29.21 -17.17
C ARG A 131 -18.02 -30.61 -16.96
N MET A 132 -17.50 -30.92 -15.77
CA MET A 132 -17.01 -32.25 -15.42
C MET A 132 -18.12 -33.30 -15.48
N LYS A 133 -19.28 -33.01 -14.87
CA LYS A 133 -20.45 -33.90 -14.90
C LYS A 133 -20.95 -34.21 -16.32
N LYS A 134 -20.88 -33.21 -17.21
CA LYS A 134 -21.23 -33.38 -18.63
C LYS A 134 -20.23 -34.23 -19.41
N ILE A 135 -18.95 -34.21 -19.03
CA ILE A 135 -17.92 -35.05 -19.64
C ILE A 135 -18.05 -36.51 -19.17
N GLU A 136 -18.28 -36.74 -17.88
CA GLU A 136 -18.48 -38.08 -17.32
C GLU A 136 -19.69 -38.80 -17.92
N SER A 137 -20.81 -38.09 -18.08
CA SER A 137 -22.01 -38.66 -18.72
C SER A 137 -21.83 -39.00 -20.21
N ARG A 138 -20.89 -38.35 -20.91
CA ARG A 138 -20.49 -38.71 -22.28
C ARG A 138 -19.57 -39.94 -22.34
N GLY A 139 -18.77 -40.18 -21.30
CA GLY A 139 -17.84 -41.31 -21.23
C GLY A 139 -18.52 -42.65 -20.93
N ASN A 140 -19.60 -42.64 -20.14
CA ASN A 140 -20.31 -43.86 -19.72
C ASN A 140 -21.32 -44.42 -20.74
N ASN A 141 -21.45 -43.81 -21.92
CA ASN A 141 -22.45 -44.18 -22.94
C ASN A 141 -21.80 -44.86 -24.17
N LYS A 142 -20.65 -45.53 -23.98
CA LYS A 142 -19.88 -46.18 -25.03
C LYS A 142 -19.50 -47.61 -24.65
#